data_AF-A0A967I6Q2-F1
#
_entry.id   AF-A0A967I6Q2-F1
#
_cell.length_a   1.000
_cell.length_b   1.000
_cell.length_c   1.000
_cell.angle_alpha   90.00
_cell.angle_beta   90.00
_cell.angle_gamma   90.00
#
_symmetry.space_group_name_H-M   'P 1'
#
loop_
_entity.id
_entity.type
_entity.pdbx_description
1 polymer ?
#
loop_
_entity_poly.entity_id
_entity_poly.type
_entity_poly.pdbx_seq_one_letter_code
_entity_poly.pdbx_strand_id
1 'polypeptide(L)'
;MVRIRSLLDNLTVAVSLFGVLPVYLYLDLPTQIVFPLALLVGARCDRRGEYFLTARSATILSLLVFAVYAFQINRDDLVEPVLNVAVLLLSVRLLTEKEGRHFLQIFLLSGFALAGSSLVTLSLAFLPLMVLLVTGVIFGLI
;
A
#
# COMPACT_ATOMS: atom_id res chain seq x y z
N MET A 1 20.80 -8.18 -14.69
CA MET A 1 19.71 -8.44 -13.71
C MET A 1 18.59 -7.38 -13.70
N VAL A 2 18.60 -6.36 -14.59
CA VAL A 2 17.63 -5.23 -14.57
C VAL A 2 16.19 -5.62 -14.95
N ARG A 3 16.00 -6.67 -15.77
CA ARG A 3 14.69 -6.98 -16.36
C ARG A 3 13.70 -7.63 -15.37
N ILE A 4 14.18 -8.46 -14.45
CA ILE A 4 13.34 -9.11 -13.43
C ILE A 4 12.90 -8.09 -12.38
N ARG A 5 13.81 -7.20 -11.95
CA ARG A 5 13.47 -6.14 -10.98
C ARG A 5 12.41 -5.18 -11.52
N SER A 6 12.52 -4.76 -12.78
CA SER A 6 11.51 -3.90 -13.40
C SER A 6 10.13 -4.57 -13.56
N LEU A 7 10.07 -5.90 -13.75
CA LEU A 7 8.80 -6.62 -13.76
C LEU A 7 8.17 -6.62 -12.36
N LEU A 8 8.98 -6.87 -11.33
CA LEU A 8 8.53 -6.86 -9.94
C LEU A 8 8.05 -5.47 -9.51
N ASP A 9 8.73 -4.40 -9.94
CA ASP A 9 8.32 -3.02 -9.64
C ASP A 9 6.96 -2.69 -10.27
N ASN A 10 6.75 -3.06 -11.54
CA ASN A 10 5.45 -2.89 -12.21
C ASN A 10 4.35 -3.72 -11.54
N LEU A 11 4.66 -4.95 -11.12
CA LEU A 11 3.73 -5.81 -10.40
C LEU A 11 3.35 -5.21 -9.04
N THR A 12 4.31 -4.61 -8.35
CA THR A 12 4.12 -3.93 -7.07
C THR A 12 3.15 -2.76 -7.19
N VAL A 13 3.29 -1.97 -8.26
CA VAL A 13 2.37 -0.87 -8.56
C VAL A 13 0.97 -1.38 -8.90
N ALA A 14 0.87 -2.46 -9.69
CA ALA A 14 -0.41 -3.05 -10.03
C ALA A 14 -1.13 -3.59 -8.78
N VAL A 15 -0.42 -4.36 -7.94
CA VAL A 15 -0.95 -4.96 -6.71
C VAL A 15 -1.39 -3.89 -5.70
N SER A 16 -0.59 -2.83 -5.52
CA SER A 16 -0.98 -1.73 -4.61
C SER A 16 -2.22 -1.00 -5.11
N LEU A 17 -2.34 -0.82 -6.42
CA LEU A 17 -3.52 -0.20 -7.02
C LEU A 17 -4.77 -1.06 -6.83
N PHE A 18 -4.68 -2.37 -7.08
CA PHE A 18 -5.81 -3.29 -6.86
C PHE A 18 -6.22 -3.40 -5.39
N GLY A 19 -5.27 -3.34 -4.47
CA GLY A 19 -5.56 -3.39 -3.03
C GLY A 19 -6.30 -2.15 -2.52
N VAL A 20 -5.95 -0.96 -3.04
CA VAL A 20 -6.50 0.31 -2.55
C VAL A 20 -7.75 0.74 -3.32
N LEU A 21 -7.93 0.32 -4.57
CA LEU A 21 -9.06 0.74 -5.42
C LEU A 21 -10.45 0.63 -4.76
N PRO A 22 -10.83 -0.49 -4.10
CA PRO A 22 -12.17 -0.59 -3.52
C PRO A 22 -12.31 0.18 -2.19
N VAL A 23 -11.19 0.52 -1.55
CA VAL A 23 -11.17 1.30 -0.31
C VAL A 23 -11.06 2.81 -0.58
N TYR A 24 -10.64 3.21 -1.78
CA TYR A 24 -10.22 4.59 -2.05
C TYR A 24 -11.26 5.65 -1.68
N LEU A 25 -12.55 5.36 -1.89
CA LEU A 25 -13.64 6.28 -1.57
C LEU A 25 -13.94 6.41 -0.07
N TYR A 26 -13.47 5.46 0.74
CA TYR A 26 -13.63 5.42 2.20
C TYR A 26 -12.39 5.94 2.95
N LEU A 27 -11.37 6.40 2.23
CA LEU A 27 -10.17 6.97 2.82
C LEU A 27 -10.36 8.45 3.13
N ASP A 28 -9.65 8.92 4.15
CA ASP A 28 -9.57 10.33 4.48
C ASP A 28 -8.90 11.10 3.34
N LEU A 29 -9.31 12.37 3.19
CA LEU A 29 -8.76 13.30 2.19
C LEU A 29 -7.22 13.34 2.15
N PRO A 30 -6.47 13.42 3.28
CA PRO A 30 -5.02 13.31 3.27
C PRO A 30 -4.52 11.99 2.65
N THR A 31 -5.13 10.85 3.01
CA THR A 31 -4.71 9.53 2.52
C THR A 31 -5.00 9.36 1.02
N GLN A 32 -6.15 9.88 0.56
CA GLN A 32 -6.53 9.90 -0.86
C GLN A 32 -5.55 10.67 -1.74
N ILE A 33 -4.88 11.71 -1.21
CA ILE A 33 -3.89 12.51 -1.94
C ILE A 33 -2.48 11.90 -1.81
N VAL A 34 -2.11 11.45 -0.62
CA VAL A 34 -0.78 10.88 -0.34
C VAL A 34 -0.55 9.58 -1.11
N PHE A 35 -1.54 8.69 -1.20
CA PHE A 35 -1.39 7.41 -1.91
C PHE A 35 -1.03 7.55 -3.40
N PRO A 36 -1.79 8.28 -4.24
CA PRO A 36 -1.47 8.42 -5.65
C PRO A 36 -0.14 9.16 -5.87
N LEU A 37 0.17 10.16 -5.02
CA LEU A 37 1.49 10.81 -5.04
C LEU A 37 2.60 9.80 -4.73
N ALA A 38 2.45 8.99 -3.69
CA ALA A 38 3.42 7.96 -3.31
C ALA A 38 3.59 6.90 -4.39
N LEU A 39 2.51 6.52 -5.08
CA LEU A 39 2.55 5.56 -6.18
C LEU A 39 3.30 6.12 -7.40
N LEU A 40 3.03 7.38 -7.78
CA LEU A 40 3.72 8.03 -8.90
C LEU A 40 5.20 8.30 -8.60
N VAL A 41 5.49 8.84 -7.41
CA VAL A 41 6.87 9.14 -6.99
C VAL A 41 7.64 7.83 -6.78
N GLY A 42 7.05 6.84 -6.12
CA GLY A 42 7.64 5.52 -5.92
C GLY A 42 8.00 4.84 -7.24
N ALA A 43 7.07 4.79 -8.19
CA ALA A 43 7.33 4.23 -9.53
C ALA A 43 8.41 5.00 -10.30
N ARG A 44 8.54 6.31 -10.10
CA ARG A 44 9.61 7.13 -10.71
C ARG A 44 10.96 6.91 -10.03
N CYS A 45 10.97 6.79 -8.70
CA CYS A 45 12.16 6.48 -7.90
C CYS A 45 12.73 5.11 -8.24
N ASP A 46 11.88 4.08 -8.36
CA ASP A 46 12.31 2.72 -8.75
C ASP A 46 13.04 2.72 -10.09
N ARG A 47 12.53 3.49 -11.06
CA ARG A 47 13.13 3.61 -12.41
C ARG A 47 14.44 4.37 -12.42
N ARG A 48 14.65 5.28 -11.46
CA ARG A 48 15.87 6.11 -11.35
C ARG A 48 16.91 5.54 -10.40
N GLY A 49 16.54 4.59 -9.54
CA GLY A 49 17.41 4.06 -8.49
C GLY A 49 17.69 5.07 -7.37
N GLU A 50 17.00 6.21 -7.35
CA GLU A 50 17.12 7.26 -6.34
C GLU A 50 15.85 7.29 -5.49
N TYR A 51 15.97 6.83 -4.23
CA TYR A 51 14.85 6.79 -3.30
C TYR A 51 14.80 8.06 -2.46
N PHE A 52 13.63 8.68 -2.38
CA PHE A 52 13.44 9.94 -1.68
C PHE A 52 13.45 9.79 -0.14
N LEU A 53 13.15 8.58 0.37
CA LEU A 53 13.07 8.28 1.79
C LEU A 53 14.12 7.24 2.21
N THR A 54 15.03 7.65 3.09
CA THR A 54 15.95 6.75 3.79
C THR A 54 15.17 5.87 4.78
N ALA A 55 15.67 4.65 5.06
CA ALA A 55 15.02 3.69 5.95
C ALA A 55 14.63 4.27 7.33
N ARG A 56 15.47 5.16 7.91
CA ARG A 56 15.19 5.80 9.21
C ARG A 56 14.00 6.75 9.15
N SER A 57 13.94 7.62 8.14
CA SER A 57 12.83 8.57 7.96
C SER A 57 11.51 7.85 7.70
N ALA A 58 11.52 6.73 6.97
CA ALA A 58 10.33 5.94 6.72
C ALA A 58 9.76 5.30 7.99
N THR A 59 10.63 4.80 8.88
CA THR A 59 10.20 4.24 10.17
C THR A 59 9.59 5.33 11.06
N ILE A 60 10.23 6.51 11.15
CA ILE A 60 9.70 7.63 11.94
C ILE A 60 8.35 8.07 11.40
N LEU A 61 8.23 8.21 10.07
CA LEU A 61 6.98 8.60 9.42
C LEU A 61 5.88 7.55 9.66
N SER A 62 6.20 6.26 9.54
CA SER A 62 5.28 5.16 9.82
C SER A 62 4.79 5.19 11.27
N LEU A 63 5.70 5.43 12.21
CA LEU A 63 5.39 5.50 13.64
C LEU A 63 4.50 6.71 13.96
N LEU A 64 4.77 7.85 13.32
CA LEU A 64 3.98 9.07 13.47
C LEU A 64 2.56 8.89 12.92
N VAL A 65 2.43 8.34 11.70
CA VAL A 65 1.12 8.00 11.11
C VAL A 65 0.34 7.06 12.03
N PHE A 66 1.00 6.01 12.52
CA PHE A 66 0.37 5.08 13.45
C PHE A 66 -0.10 5.77 14.73
N ALA A 67 0.73 6.64 15.32
CA ALA A 67 0.36 7.37 16.52
C ALA A 67 -0.86 8.29 16.30
N VAL A 68 -0.87 9.07 15.22
CA VAL A 68 -1.97 10.01 14.92
C VAL A 68 -3.31 9.29 14.77
N TYR A 69 -3.34 8.18 14.03
CA TYR A 69 -4.58 7.41 13.85
C TYR A 69 -4.92 6.53 15.05
N ALA A 70 -3.93 6.08 15.83
CA ALA A 70 -4.20 5.39 17.09
C ALA A 70 -4.94 6.29 18.10
N PHE A 71 -4.70 7.60 18.08
CA PHE A 71 -5.48 8.56 18.88
C PHE A 71 -6.88 8.84 18.32
N GLN A 72 -7.13 8.59 17.03
CA GLN A 72 -8.44 8.74 16.41
C GLN A 72 -9.33 7.50 16.53
N ILE A 73 -8.78 6.37 17.03
CA ILE A 73 -9.55 5.15 17.29
C ILE A 73 -10.62 5.44 18.35
N ASN A 74 -11.88 5.40 17.91
CA ASN A 74 -13.05 5.41 18.76
C ASN A 74 -13.74 4.04 18.70
N ARG A 75 -14.52 3.70 19.72
CA ARG A 75 -15.22 2.40 19.77
C ARG A 75 -16.31 2.26 18.70
N ASP A 76 -16.80 3.39 18.19
CA ASP A 76 -17.90 3.43 17.23
C ASP A 76 -17.44 3.20 15.79
N ASP A 77 -16.19 3.55 15.46
CA ASP A 77 -15.60 3.25 14.16
C ASP A 77 -14.10 2.94 14.27
N LEU A 78 -13.80 1.66 14.10
CA LEU A 78 -12.45 1.11 14.11
C LEU A 78 -11.94 0.82 12.70
N VAL A 79 -12.83 0.71 11.71
CA VAL A 79 -12.47 0.18 10.41
C VAL A 79 -11.84 1.27 9.56
N GLU A 80 -12.42 2.47 9.54
CA GLU A 80 -11.89 3.60 8.77
C GLU A 80 -10.47 4.03 9.21
N PRO A 81 -10.17 4.22 10.51
CA PRO A 81 -8.81 4.58 10.94
C PRO A 81 -7.77 3.52 10.58
N VAL A 82 -8.12 2.23 10.71
CA VAL A 82 -7.20 1.12 10.41
C VAL A 82 -6.91 1.04 8.91
N LEU A 83 -7.91 1.27 8.06
CA LEU A 83 -7.74 1.34 6.61
C LEU A 83 -6.82 2.49 6.21
N ASN A 84 -7.03 3.68 6.77
CA ASN A 84 -6.17 4.82 6.52
C ASN A 84 -4.72 4.55 6.92
N VAL A 85 -4.48 3.95 8.09
CA VAL A 85 -3.14 3.54 8.52
C VAL A 85 -2.52 2.55 7.54
N ALA A 86 -3.25 1.51 7.14
CA ALA A 86 -2.74 0.50 6.21
C ALA A 86 -2.30 1.12 4.87
N VAL A 87 -3.12 2.02 4.31
CA VAL A 87 -2.82 2.71 3.04
C VAL A 87 -1.71 3.73 3.17
N LEU A 88 -1.62 4.45 4.29
CA LEU A 88 -0.50 5.37 4.54
C LEU A 88 0.81 4.61 4.74
N LEU A 89 0.83 3.52 5.50
CA LEU A 89 2.01 2.66 5.64
C LEU A 89 2.43 2.07 4.29
N LEU A 90 1.47 1.67 3.46
CA LEU A 90 1.70 1.24 2.08
C LEU A 90 2.35 2.37 1.26
N SER A 91 1.85 3.59 1.39
CA SER A 91 2.36 4.78 0.71
C SER A 91 3.81 5.10 1.11
N VAL A 92 4.10 5.09 2.42
CA VAL A 92 5.46 5.25 2.93
C VAL A 92 6.36 4.16 2.35
N ARG A 93 5.87 2.93 2.26
CA ARG A 93 6.67 1.81 1.78
C ARG A 93 6.94 1.84 0.28
N LEU A 94 6.02 2.37 -0.53
CA LEU A 94 6.24 2.61 -1.96
C LEU A 94 7.37 3.62 -2.23
N LEU A 95 7.63 4.53 -1.29
CA LEU A 95 8.63 5.59 -1.43
C LEU A 95 10.04 5.21 -0.93
N THR A 96 10.17 4.08 -0.25
CA THR A 96 11.46 3.59 0.27
C THR A 96 12.17 2.68 -0.71
N GLU A 97 13.47 2.50 -0.51
CA GLU A 97 14.24 1.46 -1.19
C GLU A 97 13.56 0.09 -1.04
N LYS A 98 13.57 -0.69 -2.13
CA LYS A 98 12.91 -1.98 -2.21
C LYS A 98 13.93 -3.12 -2.21
N GLU A 99 14.00 -3.79 -1.06
CA GLU A 99 14.64 -5.09 -0.87
C GLU A 99 13.57 -6.20 -0.91
N GLY A 100 13.98 -7.48 -0.97
CA GLY A 100 13.05 -8.62 -1.05
C GLY A 100 11.96 -8.60 0.05
N ARG A 101 12.33 -8.24 1.28
CA ARG A 101 11.38 -8.09 2.41
C ARG A 101 10.35 -6.97 2.17
N HIS A 102 10.74 -5.92 1.47
CA HIS A 102 9.93 -4.72 1.28
C HIS A 102 8.81 -4.96 0.25
N PHE A 103 9.09 -5.75 -0.79
CA PHE A 103 8.06 -6.25 -1.71
C PHE A 103 6.97 -7.03 -0.98
N LEU A 104 7.36 -7.96 -0.10
CA LEU A 104 6.40 -8.75 0.68
C LEU A 104 5.54 -7.87 1.59
N GLN A 105 6.11 -6.82 2.19
CA GLN A 105 5.35 -5.86 2.99
C GLN A 105 4.34 -5.07 2.16
N ILE A 106 4.70 -4.66 0.95
CA ILE A 106 3.77 -3.96 0.04
C ILE A 106 2.61 -4.88 -0.32
N PHE A 107 2.89 -6.15 -0.66
CA PHE A 107 1.88 -7.15 -0.95
C PHE A 107 0.95 -7.41 0.23
N LEU A 108 1.51 -7.58 1.44
CA LEU A 108 0.74 -7.73 2.68
C LEU A 108 -0.16 -6.53 2.96
N LEU A 109 0.38 -5.31 2.88
CA LEU A 109 -0.39 -4.09 3.15
C LEU A 109 -1.49 -3.87 2.10
N SER A 110 -1.22 -4.19 0.84
CA SER A 110 -2.23 -4.13 -0.22
C SER A 110 -3.34 -5.17 0.01
N GLY A 111 -2.98 -6.38 0.46
CA GLY A 111 -3.93 -7.41 0.84
C GLY A 111 -4.77 -7.02 2.06
N PHE A 112 -4.18 -6.37 3.07
CA PHE A 112 -4.91 -5.84 4.22
C PHE A 112 -5.86 -4.71 3.84
N ALA A 113 -5.46 -3.80 2.94
CA ALA A 113 -6.36 -2.79 2.40
C ALA A 113 -7.55 -3.46 1.69
N LEU A 114 -7.29 -4.43 0.83
CA LEU A 114 -8.35 -5.16 0.13
C LEU A 114 -9.28 -5.89 1.10
N ALA A 115 -8.74 -6.58 2.10
CA ALA A 115 -9.53 -7.26 3.13
C ALA A 115 -10.35 -6.26 3.97
N GLY A 116 -9.80 -5.09 4.27
CA GLY A 116 -10.55 -4.02 4.93
C GLY A 116 -11.70 -3.49 4.07
N SER A 117 -11.58 -3.55 2.74
CA SER A 117 -12.69 -3.19 1.85
C SER A 117 -13.90 -4.09 2.06
N SER A 118 -13.73 -5.39 2.33
CA SER A 118 -14.85 -6.31 2.56
C SER A 118 -15.54 -6.11 3.92
N LEU A 119 -14.82 -5.52 4.89
CA LEU A 119 -15.37 -5.09 6.18
C LEU A 119 -16.25 -3.84 6.04
N VAL A 120 -15.88 -2.90 5.16
CA VAL A 120 -16.66 -1.67 4.92
C VAL A 120 -17.82 -1.92 3.97
N THR A 121 -17.59 -2.60 2.86
CA THR A 121 -18.62 -2.87 1.84
C THR A 121 -18.29 -4.11 1.02
N LEU A 122 -19.21 -5.07 1.02
CA LEU A 122 -19.10 -6.26 0.20
C LEU A 122 -19.51 -5.96 -1.25
N SER A 123 -18.57 -5.46 -2.04
CA SER A 123 -18.76 -5.22 -3.47
C SER A 123 -18.45 -6.47 -4.31
N LEU A 124 -19.15 -6.65 -5.43
CA LEU A 124 -18.88 -7.75 -6.37
C LEU A 124 -17.45 -7.65 -6.97
N ALA A 125 -16.87 -6.44 -6.99
CA ALA A 125 -15.52 -6.17 -7.46
C ALA A 125 -14.42 -6.71 -6.53
N PHE A 126 -14.75 -7.04 -5.27
CA PHE A 126 -13.79 -7.60 -4.32
C PHE A 126 -13.17 -8.91 -4.83
N LEU A 127 -14.00 -9.85 -5.32
CA LEU A 127 -13.53 -11.17 -5.77
C LEU A 127 -12.51 -11.09 -6.93
N PRO A 128 -12.79 -10.42 -8.07
CA PRO A 128 -11.82 -10.35 -9.16
C PRO A 128 -10.53 -9.61 -8.74
N LEU A 129 -10.64 -8.57 -7.90
CA LEU A 129 -9.46 -7.86 -7.36
C LEU A 129 -8.64 -8.75 -6.42
N MET A 130 -9.30 -9.59 -5.61
CA MET A 130 -8.63 -10.54 -4.72
C MET A 130 -7.87 -11.58 -5.52
N VAL A 131 -8.48 -12.17 -6.56
CA VAL A 131 -7.80 -13.12 -7.43
C VAL A 131 -6.59 -12.48 -8.07
N LEU A 132 -6.75 -11.27 -8.65
CA LEU A 132 -5.67 -10.57 -9.33
C LEU A 132 -4.53 -10.19 -8.37
N LEU A 133 -4.86 -9.76 -7.15
CA LEU A 133 -3.90 -9.47 -6.10
C LEU A 133 -3.12 -10.72 -5.72
N VAL A 134 -3.80 -11.83 -5.40
CA VAL A 134 -3.17 -13.10 -5.02
C VAL A 134 -2.28 -13.63 -6.14
N THR A 135 -2.75 -13.59 -7.38
CA THR A 135 -1.95 -13.96 -8.55
C THR A 135 -0.70 -13.08 -8.66
N GLY A 136 -0.82 -11.77 -8.46
CA GLY A 136 0.32 -10.85 -8.43
C GLY A 136 1.31 -11.16 -7.31
N VAL A 137 0.83 -11.51 -6.12
CA VAL A 137 1.69 -11.93 -5.01
C VAL A 137 2.44 -13.23 -5.33
N ILE A 138 1.76 -14.22 -5.92
CA ILE A 138 2.38 -15.50 -6.31
C ILE A 138 3.50 -15.25 -7.32
N PHE A 139 3.23 -14.49 -8.38
CA PHE A 139 4.26 -14.16 -9.38
C PHE A 139 5.41 -13.32 -8.82
N GLY A 140 5.16 -12.50 -7.80
CA GLY A 140 6.20 -11.72 -7.14
C GLY A 140 7.09 -12.50 -6.19
N LEU A 141 6.69 -13.71 -5.80
CA LEU A 141 7.42 -14.57 -4.86
C LEU A 141 8.34 -15.59 -5.57
N ILE A 142 8.03 -15.94 -6.82
CA ILE A 142 8.77 -16.89 -7.67
C ILE A 142 9.98 -16.21 -8.30
#